data_AF-A0A6G5NIA4-F1
#
_entry.id   AF-A0A6G5NIA4-F1
#
_cell.length_a   1.000
_cell.length_b   1.000
_cell.length_c   1.000
_cell.angle_alpha   90.00
_cell.angle_beta   90.00
_cell.angle_gamma   90.00
#
_symmetry.space_group_name_H-M   'P 1'
#
loop_
_entity.id
_entity.type
_entity.pdbx_description
1 polymer ?
#
loop_
_entity_poly.entity_id
_entity_poly.type
_entity_poly.pdbx_seq_one_letter_code
_entity_poly.pdbx_strand_id
1 'polypeptide(L)'
;MIKELLFMNIVIIFILFMTLFILLTNIMNSNPIMIMINLLMYSMMICIKISLWKSNFLYSIILFLIMISGLLIIFIYFSSLISNEKINFKFNKLLYMNLIFNFIILIMLNYNLNFMSSKQKKFNFYEINPIMKINEMNYQNILSLYEYPFNNLTIISMFYLLITLISIIKICSIKSMTLRKISS
;
A
#
# COMPACT_ATOMS: atom_id res chain seq x y z
N MET A 1 14.53 -17.74 15.17
CA MET A 1 13.89 -17.59 13.85
C MET A 1 12.38 -17.36 13.89
N ILE A 2 11.51 -18.33 14.20
CA ILE A 2 10.03 -18.11 14.12
C ILE A 2 9.54 -17.02 15.07
N LYS A 3 10.04 -16.99 16.32
CA LYS A 3 9.70 -15.93 17.30
C LYS A 3 10.17 -14.54 16.86
N GLU A 4 11.36 -14.44 16.27
CA GLU A 4 11.89 -13.17 15.75
C GLU A 4 11.09 -12.68 14.54
N LEU A 5 10.69 -13.59 13.65
CA LEU A 5 9.85 -13.27 12.50
C LEU A 5 8.44 -12.81 12.91
N LEU A 6 7.87 -13.45 13.95
CA LEU A 6 6.61 -13.01 14.56
C LEU A 6 6.75 -11.63 15.22
N PHE A 7 7.86 -11.38 15.92
CA PHE A 7 8.15 -10.08 16.51
C PHE A 7 8.27 -8.99 15.43
N MET A 8 9.03 -9.24 14.36
CA MET A 8 9.14 -8.34 13.22
C MET A 8 7.78 -8.05 12.58
N ASN A 9 6.93 -9.07 12.41
CA ASN A 9 5.57 -8.89 11.89
C ASN A 9 4.73 -7.96 12.78
N ILE A 10 4.82 -8.08 14.10
CA ILE A 10 4.09 -7.23 15.04
C ILE A 10 4.61 -5.80 15.03
N VAL A 11 5.93 -5.61 14.97
CA VAL A 11 6.53 -4.29 14.82
C VAL A 11 6.05 -3.62 13.53
N ILE A 12 6.01 -4.35 12.41
CA ILE A 12 5.50 -3.83 11.13
C ILE A 12 4.01 -3.48 11.22
N ILE A 13 3.19 -4.33 11.86
CA ILE A 13 1.76 -4.05 12.08
C ILE A 13 1.58 -2.77 12.90
N PHE A 14 2.37 -2.60 13.96
CA PHE A 14 2.34 -1.38 14.78
C PHE A 14 2.70 -0.13 13.98
N ILE A 15 3.75 -0.19 13.15
CA ILE A 15 4.14 0.92 12.27
C ILE A 15 3.04 1.23 11.23
N LEU A 16 2.35 0.21 10.71
CA LEU A 16 1.22 0.40 9.79
C LEU A 16 0.03 1.11 10.47
N PHE A 17 -0.28 0.78 11.72
CA PHE A 17 -1.32 1.50 12.47
C PHE A 17 -0.94 2.95 12.71
N MET A 18 0.30 3.21 13.12
CA MET A 18 0.81 4.58 13.32
C MET A 18 0.66 5.43 12.06
N THR A 19 1.06 4.90 10.90
CA THR A 19 1.00 5.61 9.62
C THR A 19 -0.43 5.86 9.14
N LEU A 20 -1.36 4.91 9.33
CA LEU A 20 -2.79 5.11 9.02
C LEU A 20 -3.42 6.26 9.81
N PHE A 21 -3.12 6.36 11.09
CA PHE A 21 -3.65 7.46 11.90
C PHE A 21 -3.03 8.81 11.53
N ILE A 22 -1.74 8.85 11.21
CA ILE A 22 -1.09 10.07 10.69
C ILE A 22 -1.80 10.53 9.41
N LEU A 23 -2.10 9.60 8.48
CA LEU A 23 -2.87 9.90 7.27
C LEU A 23 -4.23 10.52 7.61
N LEU A 24 -5.01 9.91 8.53
CA LEU A 24 -6.31 10.44 8.95
C LEU A 24 -6.22 11.86 9.52
N THR A 25 -5.20 12.16 10.33
CA THR A 25 -5.02 13.51 10.88
C THR A 25 -4.61 14.54 9.83
N ASN A 26 -3.86 14.11 8.81
CA ASN A 26 -3.32 14.99 7.77
C ASN A 26 -4.36 15.33 6.68
N ILE A 27 -5.42 14.53 6.51
CA ILE A 27 -6.51 14.83 5.56
C ILE A 27 -7.18 16.18 5.88
N MET A 28 -7.27 16.54 7.16
CA MET A 28 -8.01 17.74 7.58
C MET A 28 -7.20 19.05 7.42
N ASN A 29 -5.87 19.00 7.54
CA ASN A 29 -5.06 20.20 7.80
C ASN A 29 -3.76 20.31 6.97
N SER A 30 -3.48 19.42 6.02
CA SER A 30 -2.14 19.36 5.40
C SER A 30 -2.12 19.60 3.88
N ASN A 31 -1.01 20.17 3.43
CA ASN A 31 -0.66 20.32 2.02
C ASN A 31 -0.65 18.93 1.35
N PRO A 32 -1.12 18.80 0.10
CA PRO A 32 -1.23 17.51 -0.58
C PRO A 32 0.12 16.80 -0.77
N ILE A 33 1.23 17.56 -0.78
CA ILE A 33 2.59 17.01 -0.77
C ILE A 33 2.82 16.14 0.49
N MET A 34 2.32 16.56 1.65
CA MET A 34 2.46 15.76 2.87
C MET A 34 1.57 14.51 2.84
N ILE A 35 0.37 14.62 2.29
CA ILE A 35 -0.49 13.44 2.06
C ILE A 35 0.25 12.43 1.17
N MET A 36 0.91 12.89 0.10
CA MET A 36 1.72 12.04 -0.78
C MET A 36 2.87 11.37 -0.04
N ILE A 37 3.67 12.11 0.73
CA ILE A 37 4.82 11.55 1.47
C ILE A 37 4.36 10.47 2.46
N ASN A 38 3.26 10.69 3.17
CA ASN A 38 2.73 9.67 4.08
C ASN A 38 2.22 8.43 3.34
N LEU A 39 1.61 8.61 2.16
CA LEU A 39 1.11 7.49 1.36
C LEU A 39 2.25 6.67 0.73
N LEU A 40 3.37 7.31 0.37
CA LEU A 40 4.61 6.63 0.00
C LEU A 40 5.13 5.77 1.16
N MET A 41 5.26 6.33 2.36
CA MET A 41 5.75 5.56 3.52
C MET A 41 4.82 4.41 3.88
N TYR A 42 3.50 4.61 3.80
CA TYR A 42 2.52 3.56 4.05
C TYR A 42 2.61 2.42 3.02
N SER A 43 2.72 2.74 1.73
CA SER A 43 2.81 1.73 0.67
C SER A 43 4.11 0.92 0.74
N MET A 44 5.23 1.55 1.11
CA MET A 44 6.49 0.86 1.40
C MET A 44 6.35 -0.19 2.51
N MET A 45 5.71 0.18 3.62
CA MET A 45 5.50 -0.73 4.75
C MET A 45 4.58 -1.91 4.39
N ILE A 46 3.58 -1.69 3.54
CA ILE A 46 2.73 -2.78 3.02
C ILE A 46 3.53 -3.75 2.16
N CYS A 47 4.42 -3.25 1.28
CA CYS A 47 5.24 -4.11 0.44
C CYS A 47 6.12 -5.05 1.28
N ILE A 48 6.71 -4.54 2.36
CA ILE A 48 7.52 -5.33 3.31
C ILE A 48 6.65 -6.34 4.07
N LYS A 49 5.41 -6.00 4.43
CA LYS A 49 4.51 -6.96 5.08
C LYS A 49 4.14 -8.12 4.17
N ILE A 50 3.86 -7.84 2.90
CA ILE A 50 3.47 -8.86 1.92
C ILE A 50 4.64 -9.78 1.59
N SER A 51 5.86 -9.25 1.52
CA SER A 51 7.06 -10.05 1.29
C SER A 51 7.34 -11.04 2.43
N LEU A 52 6.97 -10.72 3.67
CA LEU A 52 7.09 -11.62 4.82
C LEU A 52 6.03 -12.72 4.86
N TRP A 53 4.88 -12.53 4.20
CA TRP A 53 3.74 -13.44 4.27
C TRP A 53 3.74 -14.54 3.22
N LYS A 54 4.38 -14.33 2.07
CA LYS A 54 4.36 -15.28 0.95
C LYS A 54 5.77 -15.78 0.65
N SER A 55 5.87 -17.06 0.28
CA SER A 55 7.09 -17.67 -0.26
C SER A 55 7.58 -16.98 -1.55
N ASN A 56 6.68 -16.32 -2.28
CA ASN A 56 6.98 -15.62 -3.52
C ASN A 56 6.86 -14.09 -3.37
N PHE A 57 7.97 -13.39 -3.65
CA PHE A 57 8.08 -11.93 -3.60
C PHE A 57 7.40 -11.20 -4.77
N LEU A 58 6.94 -11.92 -5.80
CA LEU A 58 6.40 -11.28 -7.01
C LEU A 58 5.18 -10.38 -6.71
N TYR A 59 4.31 -10.77 -5.79
CA TYR A 59 3.17 -9.93 -5.39
C TYR A 59 3.58 -8.61 -4.73
N SER A 60 4.60 -8.64 -3.86
CA SER A 60 5.14 -7.41 -3.26
C SER A 60 5.79 -6.50 -4.31
N ILE A 61 6.44 -7.08 -5.33
CA ILE A 61 7.08 -6.32 -6.41
C ILE A 61 6.04 -5.67 -7.32
N ILE A 62 4.98 -6.40 -7.73
CA ILE A 62 3.89 -5.83 -8.54
C ILE A 62 3.21 -4.69 -7.79
N LEU A 63 2.91 -4.86 -6.50
CA LEU A 63 2.26 -3.83 -5.71
C LEU A 63 3.13 -2.57 -5.55
N PHE A 64 4.43 -2.75 -5.34
CA PHE A 64 5.39 -1.65 -5.26
C PHE A 64 5.41 -0.82 -6.56
N LEU A 65 5.46 -1.46 -7.72
CA LEU A 65 5.50 -0.79 -9.02
C LEU A 65 4.21 -0.01 -9.32
N ILE A 66 3.05 -0.60 -9.05
CA ILE A 66 1.74 0.05 -9.27
C ILE A 66 1.59 1.26 -8.33
N MET A 67 1.99 1.14 -7.07
CA MET A 67 1.85 2.25 -6.12
C MET A 67 2.78 3.43 -6.43
N ILE A 68 4.05 3.18 -6.80
CA ILE A 68 4.98 4.26 -7.15
C ILE A 68 4.55 4.98 -8.44
N SER A 69 4.14 4.23 -9.46
CA SER A 69 3.68 4.82 -10.73
C SER A 69 2.47 5.74 -10.53
N GLY A 70 1.47 5.33 -9.73
CA GLY A 70 0.32 6.17 -9.41
C GLY A 70 0.67 7.43 -8.61
N LEU A 71 1.58 7.32 -7.64
CA LEU A 71 2.00 8.43 -6.79
C LEU A 71 2.79 9.50 -7.56
N LEU A 72 3.62 9.10 -8.53
CA LEU A 72 4.36 10.04 -9.37
C LEU A 72 3.44 10.88 -10.27
N ILE A 73 2.36 10.29 -10.81
CA ILE A 73 1.38 11.03 -11.62
C ILE A 73 0.68 12.09 -10.75
N ILE A 74 0.28 11.70 -9.53
CA ILE A 74 -0.33 12.61 -8.56
C ILE A 74 0.64 13.73 -8.16
N PHE A 75 1.94 13.42 -8.02
CA PHE A 75 2.97 14.41 -7.72
C PHE A 75 3.07 15.49 -8.79
N ILE A 76 3.14 15.09 -10.07
CA ILE A 76 3.23 16.03 -11.19
C ILE A 76 1.99 16.94 -11.21
N TYR A 77 0.79 16.36 -11.07
CA TYR A 77 -0.45 17.13 -11.04
C TYR A 77 -0.44 18.20 -9.94
N PHE A 78 -0.14 17.83 -8.69
CA PHE A 78 -0.16 18.79 -7.59
C PHE A 78 0.99 19.80 -7.63
N SER A 79 2.19 19.40 -8.08
CA SER A 79 3.31 20.34 -8.28
C SER A 79 2.98 21.45 -9.30
N SER A 80 2.11 21.15 -10.27
CA SER A 80 1.70 22.12 -11.30
C SER A 80 0.60 23.09 -10.83
N LEU A 81 -0.16 22.73 -9.79
CA LEU A 81 -1.33 23.49 -9.32
C LEU A 81 -1.04 24.36 -8.10
N ILE A 82 0.00 24.04 -7.33
CA ILE A 82 0.17 24.61 -6.00
C ILE A 82 1.29 25.63 -5.98
N SER A 83 0.87 26.88 -5.72
CA SER A 83 1.68 27.94 -5.15
C SER A 83 2.37 27.45 -3.88
N ASN A 84 3.68 27.75 -3.72
CA ASN A 84 4.58 27.36 -2.62
C ASN A 84 4.07 27.63 -1.18
N GLU A 85 2.99 26.97 -0.74
CA GLU A 85 2.47 27.07 0.61
C GLU A 85 3.41 26.34 1.57
N LYS A 86 3.89 27.07 2.59
CA LYS A 86 4.78 26.53 3.61
C LYS A 86 4.11 25.35 4.30
N ILE A 87 4.85 24.25 4.45
CA ILE A 87 4.38 23.04 5.11
C ILE A 87 4.33 23.31 6.61
N ASN A 88 3.13 23.57 7.15
CA ASN A 88 2.94 23.81 8.58
C ASN A 88 2.50 22.52 9.28
N PHE A 89 3.46 21.77 9.84
CA PHE A 89 3.17 20.68 10.76
C PHE A 89 2.77 21.20 12.13
N LYS A 90 1.48 21.13 12.45
CA LYS A 90 1.02 21.35 13.82
C LYS A 90 0.81 20.00 14.49
N PHE A 91 1.58 19.74 15.55
CA PHE A 91 1.32 18.62 16.46
C PHE A 91 -0.03 18.84 17.14
N ASN A 92 -1.08 18.21 16.60
CA ASN A 92 -2.42 18.32 17.14
C ASN A 92 -2.61 17.35 18.31
N LYS A 93 -3.52 17.64 19.24
CA LYS A 93 -3.86 16.75 20.38
C LYS A 93 -4.25 15.34 19.91
N LEU A 94 -4.81 15.23 18.70
CA LEU A 94 -5.12 13.97 18.03
C LEU A 94 -3.88 13.08 17.79
N LEU A 95 -2.72 13.66 17.43
CA LEU A 95 -1.48 12.91 17.25
C LEU A 95 -0.97 12.34 18.58
N TYR A 96 -1.13 13.08 19.68
CA TYR A 96 -0.75 12.61 21.01
C TYR A 96 -1.64 11.45 21.50
N MET A 97 -2.96 11.56 21.31
CA MET A 97 -3.89 10.48 21.62
C MET A 97 -3.61 9.22 20.79
N ASN A 98 -3.22 9.40 19.53
CA ASN A 98 -2.83 8.30 18.65
C ASN A 98 -1.59 7.55 19.18
N LEU A 99 -0.56 8.27 19.65
CA LEU A 99 0.62 7.64 20.23
C LEU A 99 0.24 6.75 21.41
N ILE A 100 -0.59 7.25 22.33
CA ILE A 100 -1.07 6.49 23.49
C ILE A 100 -1.85 5.25 23.06
N PHE A 101 -2.80 5.39 22.13
CA PHE A 101 -3.61 4.26 21.66
C PHE A 101 -2.74 3.17 21.03
N ASN A 102 -1.77 3.54 20.21
CA ASN A 102 -0.87 2.56 19.62
C ASN A 102 0.02 1.90 20.68
N PHE A 103 0.53 2.64 21.68
CA PHE A 103 1.28 2.02 22.78
C PHE A 103 0.45 0.95 23.52
N ILE A 104 -0.84 1.20 23.75
CA ILE A 104 -1.75 0.22 24.34
C ILE A 104 -1.85 -1.03 23.44
N ILE A 105 -2.00 -0.84 22.12
CA ILE A 105 -2.03 -1.96 21.17
C ILE A 105 -0.74 -2.78 21.23
N LEU A 106 0.42 -2.13 21.29
CA LEU A 106 1.72 -2.83 21.36
C LEU A 106 1.80 -3.72 22.60
N ILE A 107 1.36 -3.20 23.74
CA ILE A 107 1.35 -3.95 25.01
C ILE A 107 0.44 -5.17 24.88
N MET A 108 -0.78 -5.00 24.34
CA MET A 108 -1.74 -6.09 24.15
C MET A 108 -1.21 -7.17 23.18
N LEU A 109 -0.53 -6.78 22.11
CA LEU A 109 0.06 -7.72 21.15
C LEU A 109 1.20 -8.53 21.77
N ASN A 110 2.03 -7.92 22.62
CA ASN A 110 3.14 -8.60 23.27
C ASN A 110 2.65 -9.65 24.30
N TYR A 111 1.58 -9.36 25.04
CA TYR A 111 0.95 -10.36 25.92
C TYR A 111 0.43 -11.57 25.14
N ASN A 112 -0.19 -11.35 23.97
CA ASN A 112 -0.68 -12.42 23.12
C ASN A 112 0.43 -13.25 22.46
N LEU A 113 1.61 -12.67 22.18
CA LEU A 113 2.77 -13.42 21.70
C LEU A 113 3.21 -14.50 22.68
N ASN A 114 3.29 -14.16 23.97
CA ASN A 114 3.64 -15.12 25.00
C ASN A 114 2.60 -16.25 25.06
N PHE A 115 1.31 -15.92 24.90
CA PHE A 115 0.21 -16.88 24.91
C PHE A 115 0.12 -17.76 23.64
N MET A 116 0.49 -17.23 22.47
CA MET A 116 0.54 -17.98 21.22
C MET A 116 1.80 -18.85 21.12
N SER A 117 2.92 -18.39 21.68
CA SER A 117 4.17 -19.17 21.69
C SER A 117 4.06 -20.49 22.45
N SER A 118 3.12 -20.61 23.40
CA SER A 118 2.85 -21.85 24.12
C SER A 118 1.87 -22.79 23.40
N LYS A 119 1.13 -22.30 22.40
CA LYS A 119 0.07 -23.05 21.69
C LYS A 119 0.36 -23.29 20.21
N GLN A 120 1.37 -22.65 19.64
CA GLN A 120 1.83 -22.98 18.30
C GLN A 120 2.51 -24.35 18.33
N LYS A 121 1.73 -25.38 18.00
CA LYS A 121 2.28 -26.57 17.33
C LYS A 121 3.28 -26.06 16.31
N LYS A 122 4.52 -26.53 16.42
CA LYS A 122 5.60 -26.22 15.48
C LYS A 122 5.01 -26.36 14.08
N PHE A 123 4.71 -25.24 13.43
CA PHE A 123 4.58 -25.24 11.98
C PHE A 123 5.97 -25.63 11.52
N ASN A 124 6.11 -26.92 11.22
CA ASN A 124 7.29 -27.47 10.62
C ASN A 124 7.49 -26.71 9.32
N PHE A 125 8.35 -25.70 9.33
CA PHE A 125 9.09 -25.29 8.16
C PHE A 125 10.08 -26.41 7.83
N TYR A 126 9.55 -27.59 7.51
CA TYR A 126 10.25 -28.63 6.78
C TYR A 126 9.77 -28.55 5.34
N GLU A 127 10.14 -27.47 4.68
CA GLU A 127 10.18 -27.41 3.22
C GLU A 127 11.55 -26.87 2.84
N ILE A 128 12.59 -27.69 3.07
CA ILE A 128 13.78 -27.64 2.22
C ILE A 128 13.37 -28.35 0.92
N ASN A 129 12.44 -27.73 0.19
CA ASN A 129 12.21 -28.07 -1.19
C ASN A 129 13.36 -27.44 -1.99
N PRO A 130 13.92 -28.14 -2.98
CA PRO A 130 14.97 -27.56 -3.82
C PRO A 130 14.43 -26.29 -4.47
N ILE A 131 15.26 -25.24 -4.55
CA ILE A 131 14.95 -23.93 -5.16
C ILE A 131 14.17 -24.06 -6.48
N MET A 132 14.43 -25.11 -7.26
CA MET A 132 13.74 -25.37 -8.53
C MET A 132 12.27 -25.75 -8.39
N LYS A 133 11.87 -26.57 -7.40
CA LYS A 133 10.45 -26.94 -7.18
C LYS A 133 9.63 -25.81 -6.57
N ILE A 134 10.29 -24.92 -5.83
CA ILE A 134 9.65 -23.74 -5.23
C ILE A 134 9.19 -22.77 -6.32
N ASN A 135 9.95 -22.61 -7.41
CA ASN A 135 9.57 -21.70 -8.49
C ASN A 135 8.31 -22.16 -9.24
N GLU A 136 8.12 -23.45 -9.50
CA GLU A 136 6.95 -23.94 -10.22
C GLU A 136 5.64 -23.74 -9.42
N MET A 137 5.62 -24.11 -8.14
CA MET A 137 4.44 -23.91 -7.28
C MET A 137 4.17 -22.43 -6.99
N ASN A 138 5.21 -21.61 -6.88
CA ASN A 138 5.08 -20.19 -6.53
C ASN A 138 4.40 -19.34 -7.62
N TYR A 139 4.49 -19.73 -8.88
CA TYR A 139 3.87 -19.01 -10.00
C TYR A 139 2.55 -19.63 -10.49
N GLN A 140 2.21 -20.85 -10.01
CA GLN A 140 0.97 -21.52 -10.37
C GLN A 140 -0.27 -20.67 -10.06
N ASN A 141 -0.24 -19.90 -8.97
CA ASN A 141 -1.33 -18.97 -8.63
C ASN A 141 -1.57 -17.90 -9.72
N ILE A 142 -0.51 -17.39 -10.36
CA ILE A 142 -0.64 -16.38 -11.42
C ILE A 142 -1.15 -17.04 -12.71
N LEU A 143 -0.61 -18.21 -13.04
CA LEU A 143 -1.02 -18.97 -14.21
C LEU A 143 -2.51 -19.37 -14.10
N SER A 144 -2.97 -19.72 -12.90
CA SER A 144 -4.37 -20.08 -12.65
C SER A 144 -5.37 -18.95 -12.95
N LEU A 145 -4.93 -17.67 -13.00
CA LEU A 145 -5.79 -16.55 -13.41
C LEU A 145 -6.12 -16.59 -14.91
N TYR A 146 -5.23 -17.14 -15.74
CA TYR A 146 -5.43 -17.28 -17.18
C TYR A 146 -6.15 -18.58 -17.55
N GLU A 147 -6.27 -19.51 -16.61
CA GLU A 147 -6.96 -20.78 -16.79
C GLU A 147 -8.44 -20.68 -16.35
N TYR A 148 -9.26 -21.61 -16.84
CA TYR A 148 -10.66 -21.71 -16.41
C TYR A 148 -10.72 -22.16 -14.93
N PRO A 149 -11.57 -21.58 -14.07
CA PRO A 149 -12.67 -20.65 -14.35
C PRO A 149 -12.30 -19.15 -14.24
N PHE A 150 -11.09 -18.81 -13.80
CA PHE A 150 -10.72 -17.42 -13.50
C PHE A 150 -10.41 -16.56 -14.74
N ASN A 151 -10.21 -17.16 -15.91
CA ASN A 151 -10.02 -16.44 -17.17
C ASN A 151 -11.15 -15.43 -17.49
N ASN A 152 -12.37 -15.63 -16.97
CA ASN A 152 -13.42 -14.63 -17.14
C ASN A 152 -13.07 -13.29 -16.45
N LEU A 153 -12.36 -13.32 -15.31
CA LEU A 153 -11.90 -12.10 -14.62
C LEU A 153 -10.85 -11.35 -15.44
N THR A 154 -9.94 -12.06 -16.12
CA THR A 154 -8.92 -11.43 -16.97
C THR A 154 -9.58 -10.76 -18.18
N ILE A 155 -10.54 -11.43 -18.83
CA ILE A 155 -11.32 -10.86 -19.94
C ILE A 155 -12.07 -9.59 -19.51
N ILE A 156 -12.72 -9.60 -18.34
CA ILE A 156 -13.41 -8.42 -17.79
C ILE A 156 -12.41 -7.28 -17.54
N SER A 157 -11.21 -7.58 -17.00
CA SER A 157 -10.19 -6.56 -16.75
C SER A 157 -9.67 -5.90 -18.03
N MET A 158 -9.56 -6.66 -19.13
CA MET A 158 -9.16 -6.11 -20.44
C MET A 158 -10.23 -5.16 -21.00
N PHE A 159 -11.50 -5.53 -20.93
CA PHE A 159 -12.60 -4.63 -21.32
C PHE A 159 -12.66 -3.40 -20.43
N TYR A 160 -12.45 -3.53 -19.11
CA TYR A 160 -12.38 -2.41 -18.20
C TYR A 160 -11.29 -1.41 -18.60
N LEU A 161 -10.05 -1.88 -18.83
CA LEU A 161 -8.96 -1.02 -19.28
C LEU A 161 -9.26 -0.34 -20.61
N LEU A 162 -9.85 -1.05 -21.57
CA LEU A 162 -10.26 -0.49 -22.86
C LEU A 162 -11.31 0.62 -22.71
N ILE A 163 -12.35 0.38 -21.91
CA ILE A 163 -13.40 1.37 -21.64
C ILE A 163 -12.81 2.59 -20.92
N THR A 164 -11.92 2.39 -19.94
CA THR A 164 -11.27 3.50 -19.25
C THR A 164 -10.45 4.36 -20.20
N LEU A 165 -9.68 3.77 -21.12
CA LEU A 165 -8.92 4.52 -22.13
C LEU A 165 -9.84 5.38 -23.01
N ILE A 166 -10.93 4.80 -23.55
CA ILE A 166 -11.90 5.52 -24.37
C ILE A 166 -12.54 6.66 -23.57
N SER A 167 -12.88 6.42 -22.30
CA SER A 167 -13.46 7.43 -21.42
C SER A 167 -12.49 8.59 -21.15
N ILE A 168 -11.21 8.30 -20.93
CA ILE A 168 -10.16 9.31 -20.70
C ILE A 168 -9.98 10.16 -21.96
N ILE A 169 -9.90 9.55 -23.15
CA ILE A 169 -9.81 10.30 -24.42
C ILE A 169 -11.03 11.21 -24.61
N LYS A 170 -12.24 10.73 -24.27
CA LYS A 170 -13.46 11.54 -24.34
C LYS A 170 -13.45 12.69 -23.34
N ILE A 171 -12.97 12.50 -22.11
CA ILE A 171 -12.84 13.56 -21.10
C ILE A 171 -11.82 14.61 -21.54
N CYS A 172 -10.64 14.17 -21.99
CA CYS A 172 -9.57 15.07 -22.44
C CYS A 172 -9.93 15.87 -23.72
N SER A 173 -10.83 15.36 -24.57
CA SER A 173 -11.27 16.05 -25.79
C SER A 173 -12.37 17.10 -25.57
N ILE A 174 -12.97 17.19 -24.37
CA ILE A 174 -13.95 18.23 -24.02
C ILE A 174 -13.20 19.55 -23.72
N LYS A 175 -12.76 20.22 -24.80
CA LYS A 175 -12.32 21.62 -24.98
C LYS A 175 -11.65 22.36 -23.79
N SER A 176 -10.40 22.77 -24.01
CA SER A 176 -9.95 24.11 -23.62
C SER A 176 -10.38 25.12 -24.69
N MET A 177 -11.57 25.69 -24.49
CA MET A 177 -11.91 27.01 -25.02
C MET A 177 -10.77 27.99 -24.66
N THR A 178 -10.47 28.97 -25.51
CA THR A 178 -9.32 29.86 -25.33
C THR A 178 -9.36 30.55 -23.97
N LEU A 179 -8.32 30.33 -23.15
CA LEU A 179 -8.04 31.05 -21.90
C LEU A 179 -7.59 32.51 -22.17
N ARG A 180 -8.13 33.15 -23.22
CA ARG A 180 -7.84 34.56 -23.48
C ARG A 180 -8.58 35.38 -22.43
N LYS A 181 -7.84 35.97 -21.49
CA LYS A 181 -8.33 37.13 -20.74
C LYS A 181 -8.66 38.21 -21.78
N ILE A 182 -9.95 38.50 -21.97
CA ILE A 182 -10.37 39.72 -22.63
C ILE A 182 -10.04 40.84 -21.65
N SER A 183 -9.03 41.63 -21.99
CA SER A 183 -8.73 42.89 -21.33
C SER A 183 -9.78 43.92 -21.75
N SER A 184 -10.63 44.35 -20.82
CA SER A 184 -11.36 45.61 -20.88
C SER A 184 -10.98 46.43 -19.66
#